data_AF-A0A821KPP4-F1
#
_entry.id   AF-A0A821KPP4-F1
#
_cell.length_a   1.000
_cell.length_b   1.000
_cell.length_c   1.000
_cell.angle_alpha   90.00
_cell.angle_beta   90.00
_cell.angle_gamma   90.00
#
_symmetry.space_group_name_H-M   'P 1'
#
loop_
_entity.id
_entity.type
_entity.pdbx_description
1 polymer ?
#
loop_
_entity_poly.entity_id
_entity_poly.type
_entity_poly.pdbx_seq_one_letter_code
_entity_poly.pdbx_strand_id
1 'polypeptide(L)' 'KVEHIDVTDESLQSLADIGNVSTLRYAVQLMTPANILARINGKDQIEKEEIDEVRDLFLDAKS' A
#
# COMPACT_ATOMS: atom_id res chain seq x y z
N LYS A 1 11.97 0.62 -12.87
CA LYS A 1 12.52 0.94 -11.53
C LYS A 1 11.87 -0.02 -10.57
N VAL A 2 12.63 -0.94 -9.98
CA VAL A 2 12.13 -1.71 -8.84
C VAL A 2 12.22 -0.73 -7.68
N GLU A 3 11.08 -0.27 -7.16
CA GLU A 3 11.12 0.52 -5.94
C GLU A 3 11.69 -0.41 -4.86
N HIS A 4 12.83 -0.06 -4.28
CA HIS A 4 13.47 -0.83 -3.20
C HIS A 4 12.68 -0.55 -1.91
N ILE A 5 11.44 -1.00 -1.91
CA ILE A 5 10.49 -0.85 -0.82
C ILE A 5 10.44 -2.21 -0.14
N ASP A 6 10.85 -2.25 1.12
CA ASP A 6 10.69 -3.42 1.95
C ASP A 6 9.22 -3.51 2.36
N VAL A 7 8.58 -4.64 2.03
CA VAL A 7 7.15 -4.90 2.26
C VAL A 7 7.05 -6.26 2.91
N THR A 8 6.27 -6.37 3.98
CA THR A 8 6.06 -7.66 4.64
C THR A 8 5.20 -8.59 3.79
N ASP A 9 5.32 -9.90 4.00
CA ASP A 9 4.51 -10.89 3.29
C ASP A 9 3.00 -10.68 3.53
N GLU A 10 2.62 -10.22 4.72
CA GLU A 10 1.23 -9.90 5.05
C GLU A 10 0.71 -8.69 4.25
N SER A 11 1.52 -7.64 4.12
CA SER A 11 1.20 -6.46 3.29
C SER A 11 1.11 -6.82 1.81
N LEU A 12 2.00 -7.70 1.32
CA LEU A 12 1.96 -8.21 -0.05
C LEU A 12 0.67 -8.98 -0.34
N GLN A 13 0.22 -9.82 0.61
CA GLN A 13 -1.06 -10.51 0.48
C GLN A 13 -2.23 -9.52 0.44
N SER A 14 -2.23 -8.50 1.31
CA SER A 14 -3.27 -7.45 1.31
C SER A 14 -3.30 -6.69 -0.02
N LEU A 15 -2.14 -6.30 -0.55
CA LEU A 15 -2.00 -5.66 -1.87
C LEU A 15 -2.51 -6.56 -3.01
N ALA A 16 -2.26 -7.87 -2.95
CA ALA A 16 -2.78 -8.82 -3.93
C ALA A 16 -4.31 -8.90 -3.89
N ASP A 17 -4.89 -8.95 -2.69
CA ASP A 17 -6.33 -8.96 -2.50
C ASP A 17 -6.98 -7.66 -3.00
N ILE A 18 -6.35 -6.51 -2.71
CA ILE A 18 -6.76 -5.20 -3.26
C ILE A 18 -6.69 -5.22 -4.78
N GLY A 19 -5.61 -5.75 -5.36
CA GLY A 19 -5.44 -5.86 -6.81
C GLY A 19 -6.51 -6.74 -7.48
N ASN A 20 -6.95 -7.80 -6.78
CA ASN A 20 -8.04 -8.69 -7.21
C ASN A 20 -9.41 -8.00 -7.15
N VAL A 21 -9.68 -7.21 -6.11
CA VAL A 21 -10.96 -6.49 -5.94
C VAL A 21 -11.06 -5.25 -6.83
N SER A 22 -9.93 -4.62 -7.14
CA SER A 22 -9.86 -3.38 -7.91
C SER A 22 -9.13 -3.60 -9.25
N THR A 23 -7.87 -3.16 -9.35
CA THR A 23 -6.98 -3.42 -10.47
C THR A 23 -5.54 -3.52 -9.97
N LEU A 24 -4.69 -4.25 -10.68
CA LEU A 24 -3.24 -4.29 -10.38
C LEU A 24 -2.61 -2.88 -10.41
N ARG A 25 -3.11 -1.99 -11.27
CA ARG A 25 -2.66 -0.58 -11.32
C ARG A 25 -2.92 0.13 -9.99
N TYR A 26 -4.10 -0.07 -9.40
CA TYR A 26 -4.45 0.55 -8.13
C TYR A 26 -3.56 0.02 -7.00
N ALA A 27 -3.36 -1.29 -6.90
CA ALA A 27 -2.45 -1.87 -5.90
C ALA A 27 -1.03 -1.29 -5.99
N VAL A 28 -0.47 -1.15 -7.20
CA VAL A 28 0.85 -0.54 -7.41
C VAL A 28 0.86 0.94 -7.02
N GLN A 29 -0.24 1.68 -7.27
CA GLN A 29 -0.35 3.09 -6.89
C GLN A 29 -0.37 3.31 -5.37
N LEU A 30 -0.82 2.33 -4.58
CA LEU A 30 -0.84 2.42 -3.12
C LEU A 30 0.56 2.21 -2.50
N MET A 31 1.48 1.55 -3.19
CA MET A 31 2.82 1.24 -2.65
C MET A 31 3.62 2.49 -2.32
N THR A 32 3.58 3.51 -3.17
CA THR A 32 4.30 4.78 -2.95
C THR A 32 3.78 5.56 -1.74
N PRO A 33 2.47 5.86 -1.60
CA PRO A 33 1.94 6.52 -0.41
C PRO A 33 2.08 5.67 0.85
N ALA A 34 1.96 4.34 0.77
CA ALA A 34 2.19 3.45 1.93
C ALA A 34 3.65 3.48 2.39
N ASN A 35 4.62 3.56 1.48
CA ASN A 35 6.02 3.76 1.83
C ASN A 35 6.27 5.12 2.51
N ILE A 36 5.62 6.18 2.01
CA ILE A 36 5.73 7.50 2.65
C ILE A 36 5.16 7.45 4.07
N LEU A 37 4.01 6.79 4.26
CA LEU A 37 3.37 6.64 5.57
C LEU A 37 4.23 5.82 6.54
N ALA A 38 4.80 4.70 6.08
CA ALA A 38 5.73 3.88 6.86
C ALA A 38 6.92 4.72 7.36
N ARG A 39 7.51 5.54 6.48
CA ARG A 39 8.63 6.43 6.85
C ARG A 39 8.22 7.54 7.82
N ILE A 40 6.99 8.06 7.73
CA ILE A 40 6.44 9.03 8.70
C ILE A 40 6.27 8.37 10.08
N ASN A 41 5.84 7.11 10.09
CA ASN A 41 5.67 6.29 11.29
C ASN A 41 7.01 5.77 11.87
N GLY A 42 8.14 6.10 11.24
CA GLY A 42 9.47 5.64 11.66
C GLY A 42 9.73 4.16 11.36
N LYS A 43 8.95 3.55 10.46
CA LYS A 43 9.15 2.19 9.97
C LYS A 43 10.00 2.20 8.70
N ASP A 44 10.88 1.21 8.57
CA ASP A 44 11.71 1.00 7.37
C ASP A 44 11.01 0.07 6.34
N GLN A 45 9.93 -0.59 6.74
CA GLN A 45 9.14 -1.51 5.91
C GLN A 45 7.65 -1.12 5.92
N ILE A 46 6.94 -1.44 4.83
CA ILE A 46 5.49 -1.30 4.76
C ILE A 46 4.83 -2.48 5.48
N GLU A 47 4.06 -2.18 6.51
CA GLU A 47 3.19 -3.14 7.19
C GLU A 47 1.75 -2.96 6.73
N LYS A 48 0.91 -3.91 7.13
CA LYS A 48 -0.48 -3.98 6.69
C LYS A 48 -1.26 -2.74 7.13
N GLU A 49 -0.92 -2.20 8.29
CA GLU A 49 -1.50 -0.98 8.84
C GLU A 49 -1.40 0.19 7.86
N GLU A 50 -0.21 0.39 7.25
CA GLU A 50 -0.03 1.45 6.26
C GLU A 50 -0.82 1.19 4.98
N ILE A 51 -0.93 -0.07 4.55
CA ILE A 51 -1.74 -0.43 3.38
C ILE A 51 -3.22 -0.12 3.64
N ASP A 52 -3.74 -0.48 4.81
CA ASP A 52 -5.14 -0.26 5.17
C ASP A 52 -5.43 1.24 5.35
N GLU A 53 -4.54 1.99 6.00
CA GLU A 53 -4.69 3.43 6.19
C GLU A 53 -4.61 4.19 4.85
N VAL A 54 -3.65 3.86 3.98
CA VAL A 54 -3.55 4.46 2.65
C VAL A 54 -4.73 4.04 1.78
N ARG A 55 -5.17 2.80 1.88
CA ARG A 55 -6.38 2.36 1.21
C ARG A 55 -7.55 3.25 1.61
N ASP A 56 -7.79 3.49 2.90
CA ASP A 56 -8.87 4.34 3.38
C ASP A 56 -8.71 5.81 2.95
N LEU A 57 -7.50 6.36 3.04
CA LEU A 57 -7.19 7.75 2.63
C LEU A 57 -7.37 7.99 1.12
N PHE A 58 -7.13 6.97 0.29
CA PHE A 58 -7.19 7.07 -1.17
C PHE A 58 -8.40 6.34 -1.78
N LEU A 59 -9.36 5.87 -0.97
CA LEU A 59 -10.55 5.16 -1.48
C LEU A 59 -11.67 6.08 -1.97
N ASP A 60 -11.68 7.36 -1.58
CA ASP A 60 -12.78 8.25 -1.96
C ASP A 60 -12.41 9.23 -3.08
N ALA A 61 -12.32 8.69 -4.29
CA ALA A 61 -12.52 9.45 -5.53
C ALA A 61 -13.74 8.94 -6.32
N LYS A 62 -14.64 8.21 -5.66
CA LYS A 62 -15.97 7.85 -6.17
C LYS A 62 -17.03 8.61 -5.37
N SER A 63 -17.08 9.92 -5.60
CA SER A 63 -18.31 10.72 -5.46
C SER A 63 -19.06 10.75 -6.79
#